data_AF-A0A193GI36-F1
#
_entry.id   AF-A0A193GI36-F1
#
_cell.length_a   1.000
_cell.length_b   1.000
_cell.length_c   1.000
_cell.angle_alpha   90.00
_cell.angle_beta   90.00
_cell.angle_gamma   90.00
#
_symmetry.space_group_name_H-M   'P 1'
#
loop_
_entity.id
_entity.type
_entity.pdbx_description
1 polymer ?
#
loop_
_entity_poly.entity_id
_entity_poly.type
_entity_poly.pdbx_seq_one_letter_code
_entity_poly.pdbx_strand_id
1 'polypeptide(L)'
;MDDSKELLRRAAKAAGGLDWQWWTSNSYRRLTFKNGQNTRDGGALSGTVHPHDKWPDVSMAPGVQEFIERASPKAVLSLLDRIAELEAALRPFSAAAPDWTIDIKDNRWIDSRHNIYVGDLRRAAAALGGDDVQ
;
A
#
# COMPACT_ATOMS: atom_id res chain seq x y z
N MET A 1 -14.51 6.26 9.48
CA MET A 1 -13.13 6.27 8.94
C MET A 1 -12.75 4.95 8.25
N ASP A 2 -13.41 3.82 8.50
CA ASP A 2 -13.08 2.52 7.84
C ASP A 2 -13.60 2.34 6.40
N ASP A 3 -14.49 3.22 5.93
CA ASP A 3 -15.15 3.05 4.63
C ASP A 3 -14.16 3.12 3.45
N SER A 4 -13.14 3.99 3.53
CA SER A 4 -12.14 4.15 2.47
C SER A 4 -11.25 2.90 2.27
N LYS A 5 -10.87 2.22 3.37
CA LYS A 5 -10.06 0.98 3.29
C LYS A 5 -10.85 -0.14 2.63
N GLU A 6 -12.13 -0.26 2.98
CA GLU A 6 -13.02 -1.27 2.41
C GLU A 6 -13.34 -0.97 0.94
N LEU A 7 -13.59 0.29 0.58
CA LEU A 7 -13.78 0.71 -0.80
C LEU A 7 -12.54 0.40 -1.65
N LEU A 8 -11.34 0.70 -1.16
CA LEU A 8 -10.08 0.35 -1.84
C LEU A 8 -9.90 -1.16 -1.97
N ARG A 9 -10.20 -1.93 -0.92
CA ARG A 9 -10.14 -3.40 -0.96
C ARG A 9 -11.07 -3.98 -2.02
N ARG A 10 -12.31 -3.47 -2.10
CA ARG A 10 -13.30 -3.88 -3.12
C ARG A 10 -12.83 -3.51 -4.52
N ALA A 11 -12.37 -2.27 -4.72
CA ALA A 11 -11.87 -1.82 -6.00
C ALA A 11 -10.67 -2.65 -6.49
N ALA A 12 -9.71 -2.93 -5.61
CA ALA A 12 -8.54 -3.73 -5.95
C ALA A 12 -8.91 -5.19 -6.30
N LYS A 13 -9.85 -5.81 -5.57
CA LYS A 13 -10.37 -7.14 -5.92
C LYS A 13 -11.11 -7.13 -7.26
N ALA A 14 -11.95 -6.13 -7.50
CA ALA A 14 -12.68 -5.98 -8.76
C ALA A 14 -11.73 -5.76 -9.95
N ALA A 15 -10.62 -5.06 -9.72
CA ALA A 15 -9.54 -4.86 -10.70
C ALA A 15 -8.66 -6.12 -10.90
N GLY A 16 -9.05 -7.27 -10.35
CA GLY A 16 -8.41 -8.58 -10.54
C GLY A 16 -7.48 -9.01 -9.40
N GLY A 17 -7.08 -8.11 -8.51
CA GLY A 17 -6.21 -8.43 -7.36
C GLY A 17 -4.82 -8.96 -7.73
N LEU A 18 -4.36 -8.72 -8.96
CA LEU A 18 -3.09 -9.21 -9.49
C LEU A 18 -2.10 -8.08 -9.72
N ASP A 19 -0.82 -8.45 -9.90
CA ASP A 19 0.19 -7.52 -10.39
C ASP A 19 -0.11 -7.13 -11.84
N TRP A 20 0.05 -5.85 -12.11
CA TRP A 20 0.02 -5.29 -13.45
C TRP A 20 1.41 -5.23 -14.04
N GLN A 21 1.47 -5.28 -15.36
CA GLN A 21 2.71 -5.12 -16.12
C GLN A 21 2.41 -4.40 -17.43
N TRP A 22 3.29 -3.47 -17.80
CA TRP A 22 3.22 -2.85 -19.13
C TRP A 22 3.81 -3.78 -20.18
N TRP A 23 3.02 -4.06 -21.20
CA TRP A 23 3.50 -4.70 -22.42
C TRP A 23 3.75 -3.62 -23.47
N THR A 24 4.98 -3.58 -24.00
CA THR A 24 5.38 -2.69 -25.08
C THR A 24 5.88 -3.50 -26.26
N SER A 25 5.15 -3.48 -27.38
CA SER A 25 5.52 -4.19 -28.61
C SER A 25 5.05 -3.37 -29.80
N ASN A 26 5.91 -3.19 -30.81
CA ASN A 26 5.65 -2.36 -32.00
C ASN A 26 5.15 -0.94 -31.68
N SER A 27 5.72 -0.31 -30.65
CA SER A 27 5.33 1.01 -30.15
C SER A 27 3.92 1.11 -29.56
N TYR A 28 3.23 -0.01 -29.34
CA TYR A 28 1.94 -0.05 -28.65
C TYR A 28 2.12 -0.37 -27.18
N ARG A 29 1.52 0.44 -26.31
CA ARG A 29 1.42 0.18 -24.88
C ARG A 29 0.06 -0.43 -24.56
N ARG A 30 0.08 -1.40 -23.65
CA ARG A 30 -1.11 -2.00 -23.05
C ARG A 30 -0.76 -2.53 -21.66
N LEU A 31 -1.71 -2.46 -20.74
CA LEU A 31 -1.52 -2.93 -19.39
C LEU A 31 -2.14 -4.32 -19.25
N THR A 32 -1.35 -5.29 -18.78
CA THR A 32 -1.77 -6.68 -18.67
C THR A 32 -1.57 -7.20 -17.24
N PHE A 33 -2.21 -8.32 -16.93
CA PHE A 33 -1.99 -9.02 -15.67
C PHE A 33 -0.76 -9.91 -15.82
N LYS A 34 0.23 -9.75 -14.94
CA LYS A 34 1.53 -10.45 -15.02
C LYS A 34 1.40 -11.98 -15.13
N ASN A 35 0.34 -12.57 -14.54
CA ASN A 35 0.08 -14.01 -14.52
C ASN A 35 -1.37 -14.40 -14.94
N GLY A 36 -2.07 -13.55 -15.70
CA GLY A 36 -3.47 -13.80 -16.10
C GLY A 36 -3.62 -14.58 -17.42
N GLN A 37 -4.79 -15.20 -17.68
CA GLN A 37 -5.05 -15.94 -18.93
C GLN A 37 -5.00 -15.10 -20.23
N ASN A 38 -4.97 -13.76 -20.13
CA ASN A 38 -4.91 -12.82 -21.25
C ASN A 38 -3.69 -11.87 -21.15
N THR A 39 -2.48 -12.43 -21.07
CA THR A 39 -1.23 -11.66 -20.87
C THR A 39 -0.84 -10.72 -22.02
N ARG A 40 -1.48 -10.83 -23.19
CA ARG A 40 -1.04 -10.12 -24.41
C ARG A 40 -1.96 -9.03 -24.93
N ASP A 41 -3.27 -9.05 -24.64
CA ASP A 41 -4.24 -8.15 -25.26
C ASP A 41 -4.79 -7.05 -24.34
N GLY A 42 -4.00 -6.56 -23.38
CA GLY A 42 -4.42 -5.42 -22.55
C GLY A 42 -5.52 -5.79 -21.55
N GLY A 43 -5.37 -6.93 -20.85
CA GLY A 43 -6.37 -7.42 -19.90
C GLY A 43 -6.75 -6.43 -18.79
N ALA A 44 -5.88 -5.48 -18.45
CA ALA A 44 -6.17 -4.42 -17.49
C ALA A 44 -6.49 -3.07 -18.17
N LEU A 45 -5.71 -2.67 -19.18
CA LEU A 45 -5.98 -1.52 -20.04
C LEU A 45 -5.60 -1.83 -21.48
N SER A 46 -6.52 -1.56 -22.39
CA SER A 46 -6.31 -1.62 -23.84
C SER A 46 -6.10 -0.22 -24.42
N GLY A 47 -5.23 -0.13 -25.41
CA GLY A 47 -5.06 1.09 -26.20
C GLY A 47 -6.26 1.31 -27.11
N THR A 48 -6.64 2.57 -27.33
CA THR A 48 -7.67 2.94 -28.31
C THR A 48 -7.03 3.53 -29.54
N VAL A 49 -7.64 3.30 -30.70
CA VAL A 49 -7.13 3.83 -31.97
C VAL A 49 -7.42 5.33 -32.02
N HIS A 50 -6.36 6.14 -32.11
CA HIS A 50 -6.54 7.57 -32.36
C HIS A 50 -6.94 7.79 -33.84
N PRO A 51 -7.96 8.65 -34.14
CA PRO A 51 -8.47 8.81 -35.51
C PRO A 51 -7.42 9.22 -36.54
N HIS A 52 -6.39 9.97 -36.11
CA HIS A 52 -5.31 10.45 -36.97
C HIS A 52 -4.22 9.42 -37.22
N ASP A 53 -3.83 8.66 -36.20
CA ASP A 53 -2.64 7.79 -36.27
C ASP A 53 -2.99 6.37 -36.69
N LYS A 54 -4.27 5.95 -36.56
CA LYS A 54 -4.75 4.58 -36.84
C LYS A 54 -4.04 3.47 -36.05
N TRP A 55 -3.25 3.83 -35.05
CA TRP A 55 -2.48 2.93 -34.20
C TRP A 55 -3.07 2.93 -32.77
N PRO A 56 -3.36 1.75 -32.19
CA PRO A 56 -3.88 1.68 -30.82
C PRO A 56 -2.75 1.85 -29.80
N ASP A 57 -2.84 2.87 -28.96
CA ASP A 57 -1.88 3.11 -27.89
C ASP A 57 -2.58 3.69 -26.64
N VAL A 58 -1.95 3.56 -25.48
CA VAL A 58 -2.40 4.21 -24.24
C VAL A 58 -1.60 5.50 -24.06
N SER A 59 -2.25 6.64 -24.26
CA SER A 59 -1.64 7.95 -24.01
C SER A 59 -1.67 8.29 -22.52
N MET A 60 -0.55 8.75 -21.99
CA MET A 60 -0.41 9.14 -20.58
C MET A 60 0.74 10.13 -20.39
N ALA A 61 0.66 10.94 -19.33
CA ALA A 61 1.74 11.85 -18.95
C ALA A 61 2.99 11.08 -18.45
N PRO A 62 4.18 11.70 -18.50
CA PRO A 62 5.40 11.11 -17.92
C PRO A 62 5.20 10.70 -16.46
N GLY A 63 5.73 9.54 -16.07
CA GLY A 63 5.62 9.01 -14.70
C GLY A 63 4.32 8.27 -14.37
N VAL A 64 3.23 8.49 -15.12
CA VAL A 64 1.95 7.78 -14.91
C VAL A 64 2.13 6.28 -15.11
N GLN A 65 2.94 5.88 -16.08
CA GLN A 65 3.22 4.48 -16.39
C GLN A 65 3.78 3.74 -15.16
N GLU A 66 4.84 4.29 -14.56
CA GLU A 66 5.51 3.70 -13.40
C GLU A 66 4.60 3.71 -12.16
N PHE A 67 3.84 4.80 -11.97
CA PHE A 67 2.88 4.88 -10.88
C PHE A 67 1.83 3.78 -10.95
N ILE A 68 1.23 3.56 -12.13
CA ILE A 68 0.21 2.52 -12.34
C ILE A 68 0.78 1.13 -12.05
N GLU A 69 2.00 0.84 -12.47
CA GLU A 69 2.63 -0.47 -12.25
C GLU A 69 2.93 -0.71 -10.76
N ARG A 70 3.40 0.32 -10.04
CA ARG A 70 3.66 0.25 -8.58
C ARG A 70 2.38 0.21 -7.75
N ALA A 71 1.33 0.88 -8.20
CA ALA A 71 0.02 0.93 -7.54
C ALA A 71 -0.92 -0.20 -8.01
N SER A 72 -0.35 -1.37 -8.34
CA SER A 72 -1.12 -2.53 -8.78
C SER A 72 -2.18 -2.92 -7.73
N PRO A 73 -3.31 -3.54 -8.15
CA PRO A 73 -4.31 -4.02 -7.21
C PRO A 73 -3.74 -4.94 -6.12
N LYS A 74 -2.77 -5.79 -6.47
CA LYS A 74 -2.08 -6.64 -5.49
C LYS A 74 -1.24 -5.83 -4.49
N ALA A 75 -0.52 -4.80 -4.95
CA ALA A 75 0.25 -3.92 -4.06
C ALA A 75 -0.69 -3.21 -3.07
N VAL A 76 -1.83 -2.69 -3.55
CA VAL A 76 -2.85 -2.06 -2.69
C VAL A 76 -3.38 -3.05 -1.65
N LEU A 77 -3.74 -4.27 -2.03
CA LEU A 77 -4.22 -5.29 -1.10
C LEU A 77 -3.17 -5.64 -0.04
N SER A 78 -1.91 -5.84 -0.46
CA SER A 78 -0.81 -6.13 0.46
C SER A 78 -0.56 -5.01 1.46
N LEU A 79 -0.65 -3.74 1.03
CA LEU A 79 -0.54 -2.59 1.93
C LEU A 79 -1.72 -2.53 2.92
N LEU A 80 -2.94 -2.81 2.47
CA LEU A 80 -4.11 -2.85 3.35
C LEU A 80 -4.02 -3.96 4.39
N ASP A 81 -3.51 -5.14 4.01
CA ASP A 81 -3.25 -6.23 4.96
C ASP A 81 -2.18 -5.83 5.97
N ARG A 82 -1.08 -5.20 5.53
CA ARG A 82 -0.05 -4.69 6.43
C ARG A 82 -0.56 -3.62 7.40
N ILE A 83 -1.42 -2.71 6.94
CA ILE A 83 -2.07 -1.73 7.80
C ILE A 83 -2.92 -2.44 8.86
N ALA A 84 -3.73 -3.44 8.48
CA ALA A 84 -4.55 -4.19 9.42
C ALA A 84 -3.71 -4.94 10.47
N GLU A 85 -2.59 -5.54 10.07
CA GLU A 85 -1.62 -6.16 10.98
C GLU A 85 -1.06 -5.15 11.99
N LEU A 86 -0.62 -3.98 11.50
CA LEU A 86 -0.06 -2.93 12.35
C LEU A 86 -1.12 -2.34 13.30
N GLU A 87 -2.34 -2.11 12.82
CA GLU A 87 -3.47 -1.69 13.64
C GLU A 87 -3.80 -2.71 14.74
N ALA A 88 -3.75 -4.01 14.42
CA ALA A 88 -3.94 -5.07 15.40
C ALA A 88 -2.80 -5.13 16.43
N ALA A 89 -1.55 -5.00 15.99
CA ALA A 89 -0.37 -5.00 16.86
C ALA A 89 -0.35 -3.78 17.80
N LEU A 90 -0.84 -2.63 17.35
CA LEU A 90 -0.90 -1.39 18.14
C LEU A 90 -2.13 -1.30 19.05
N ARG A 91 -3.18 -2.09 18.80
CA ARG A 91 -4.44 -2.05 19.56
C ARG A 91 -4.24 -2.16 21.09
N PRO A 92 -3.40 -3.07 21.63
CA PRO A 92 -3.16 -3.16 23.08
C PRO A 92 -2.56 -1.88 23.68
N PHE A 93 -1.70 -1.18 22.93
CA PHE A 93 -1.08 0.07 23.38
C PHE A 93 -2.05 1.26 23.31
N SER A 94 -2.95 1.27 22.31
CA SER A 94 -3.97 2.33 22.20
C SER A 94 -5.00 2.30 23.34
N ALA A 95 -5.29 1.10 23.88
CA ALA A 95 -6.22 0.93 25.00
C ALA A 95 -5.60 1.40 26.34
N ALA A 96 -4.27 1.41 26.45
CA ALA A 96 -3.53 1.89 27.62
C ALA A 96 -3.18 3.38 27.56
N ALA A 97 -3.29 4.02 26.38
CA ALA A 97 -2.94 5.42 26.15
C ALA A 97 -3.60 6.46 27.08
N PRO A 98 -4.83 6.28 27.60
CA PRO A 98 -5.41 7.24 28.55
C PRO A 98 -4.69 7.31 29.91
N ASP A 99 -3.87 6.31 30.25
CA ASP A 99 -3.16 6.21 31.54
C ASP A 99 -1.68 6.62 31.45
N TRP A 100 -1.23 7.07 30.28
CA TRP A 100 0.16 7.48 30.06
C TRP A 100 0.34 8.90 30.57
N THR A 101 1.13 9.04 31.64
CA THR A 101 1.51 10.34 32.20
C THR A 101 2.95 10.63 31.85
N ILE A 102 3.23 11.88 31.46
CA ILE A 102 4.61 12.35 31.27
C ILE A 102 5.21 12.56 32.66
N ASP A 103 6.28 11.83 32.98
CA ASP A 103 7.10 12.18 34.14
C ASP A 103 8.04 13.33 33.74
N ILE A 104 7.66 14.52 34.20
CA ILE A 104 8.29 15.80 33.85
C ILE A 104 9.67 15.94 34.52
N LYS A 105 10.03 15.08 35.49
CA LYS A 105 11.36 15.16 36.13
C LYS A 105 12.49 14.63 35.26
N ASP A 106 12.21 13.63 34.41
CA ASP A 106 13.22 12.97 33.57
C ASP A 106 12.91 13.05 32.05
N ASN A 107 11.86 13.78 31.66
CA ASN A 107 11.39 13.84 30.26
C ASN A 107 11.05 12.45 29.69
N ARG A 108 10.49 11.56 30.53
CA ARG A 108 10.17 10.17 30.18
C ARG A 108 8.65 9.97 30.18
N TRP A 109 8.15 9.16 29.25
CA TRP A 109 6.77 8.70 29.28
C TRP A 109 6.69 7.40 30.06
N ILE A 110 5.81 7.34 31.05
CA ILE A 110 5.65 6.19 31.94
C ILE A 110 4.16 5.82 31.97
N ASP A 111 3.86 4.54 31.71
CA ASP A 111 2.55 3.98 32.06
C ASP A 111 2.49 3.76 33.58
N SER A 112 1.64 4.53 34.24
CA SER A 112 1.46 4.53 35.70
C SER A 112 0.97 3.19 36.27
N ARG A 113 0.46 2.27 35.44
CA ARG A 113 -0.08 0.96 35.87
C ARG A 113 0.84 -0.23 35.58
N HIS A 114 1.73 -0.14 34.59
CA HIS A 114 2.46 -1.33 34.10
C HIS A 114 3.98 -1.18 33.98
N ASN A 115 4.59 -0.05 34.35
CA ASN A 115 6.05 0.12 34.26
C ASN A 115 6.61 -0.14 32.84
N ILE A 116 5.83 0.18 31.79
CA ILE A 116 6.27 0.06 30.39
C ILE A 116 6.94 1.38 29.99
N TYR A 117 8.18 1.31 29.53
CA TYR A 117 9.00 2.48 29.21
C TYR A 117 9.01 2.78 27.70
N VAL A 118 9.27 4.03 27.30
CA VAL A 118 9.47 4.41 25.87
C VAL A 118 10.55 3.55 25.18
N GLY A 119 11.55 3.07 25.93
CA GLY A 119 12.56 2.14 25.44
C GLY A 119 11.98 0.79 25.01
N ASP A 120 10.83 0.38 25.56
CA ASP A 120 10.12 -0.84 25.19
C ASP A 120 9.29 -0.64 23.92
N LEU A 121 8.79 0.58 23.68
CA LEU A 121 8.15 0.95 22.40
C LEU A 121 9.16 1.01 21.26
N ARG A 122 10.37 1.55 21.48
CA ARG A 122 11.47 1.50 20.50
C ARG A 122 11.91 0.06 20.23
N ARG A 123 12.02 -0.79 21.26
CA ARG A 123 12.31 -2.22 21.08
C ARG A 123 11.20 -2.97 20.36
N ALA A 124 9.94 -2.65 20.60
CA ALA A 124 8.81 -3.23 19.87
C ALA A 124 8.79 -2.77 18.40
N ALA A 125 9.10 -1.50 18.13
CA ALA A 125 9.26 -0.97 16.78
C ALA A 125 10.42 -1.65 16.03
N ALA A 126 11.57 -1.83 16.70
CA ALA A 126 12.73 -2.56 16.16
C ALA A 126 12.41 -4.06 15.92
N ALA A 127 11.68 -4.72 16.83
CA ALA A 127 11.24 -6.11 16.67
C ALA A 127 10.24 -6.30 15.51
N LEU A 128 9.54 -5.24 15.11
CA LEU A 128 8.64 -5.21 13.95
C LEU A 128 9.35 -4.80 12.64
N GLY A 129 10.68 -4.64 12.68
CA GLY A 129 11.50 -4.30 11.51
C GLY A 129 11.55 -2.81 11.15
N GLY A 130 11.20 -1.93 12.08
CA GLY A 130 11.49 -0.49 11.95
C GLY A 130 12.92 -0.23 12.36
N ASP A 131 13.84 -0.14 11.41
CA ASP A 131 15.24 0.19 11.68
C ASP A 131 15.40 1.54 12.39
N ASP A 132 16.38 1.56 13.29
CA ASP A 132 16.85 2.71 14.07
C ASP A 132 17.18 3.91 13.16
N VAL A 133 16.52 5.03 13.42
CA VAL A 133 16.92 6.33 12.88
C VAL A 133 18.05 6.86 13.76
N GLN A 134 19.27 6.92 13.19
CA GLN A 134 20.42 7.65 13.75
C GLN A 134 20.13 9.15 13.91
#